data_AF-A0A1G4JP67-F1
#
_entry.id   AF-A0A1G4JP67-F1
#
_cell.length_a   1.000
_cell.length_b   1.000
_cell.length_c   1.000
_cell.angle_alpha   90.00
_cell.angle_beta   90.00
_cell.angle_gamma   90.00
#
_symmetry.space_group_name_H-M   'P 1'
#
loop_
_entity.id
_entity.type
_entity.pdbx_description
1 polymer ?
#
loop_
_entity_poly.entity_id
_entity_poly.type
_entity_poly.pdbx_seq_one_letter_code
_entity_poly.pdbx_strand_id
1 'polypeptide(L)'
;MFDAFEFLQQPITLRKCVYWHLNSQLIDLKPPATHELFTSTFTSKKKTSRKSKSLRGLQKKLRRFVELYSYMPEFVDSWLEYMTYLRFDCIVLDYLRVNRELESQLTQLHWIFISGELKLGLFSPDGLLQFWCSLEEYQTLIDNDLNLSTVLDLEHINEKELKALDAQLESMERKDWVHQVKFYHDEETVEKSQILALIGMLDSLKSLQTIAVTNESMFERVVNFHGFRDHPGHTIGYAVKRRVATLELSRCGSLGLGKAVANLSRWEAVGKVTFAFLEELDMNQVILPPRCVWLRFYKIKKLKWWSAEELRSRLPGSCLRSDTLDQILEAGIKNIAKHMDSSELYKCKALLWDILRHIHRVQLIDVRDIEPVPILPMCLYNSGQVQCSGTSKADQVIFL
;
A
#
# COMPACT_ATOMS: atom_id res chain seq x y z
N MET A 1 29.86 17.36 6.52
CA MET A 1 29.65 15.96 6.96
C MET A 1 28.41 15.97 7.84
N PHE A 2 27.53 14.99 7.74
CA PHE A 2 26.32 14.93 8.57
C PHE A 2 26.71 14.55 10.01
N ASP A 3 26.25 15.34 11.00
CA ASP A 3 26.46 15.04 12.43
C ASP A 3 25.21 14.36 13.00
N ALA A 4 25.34 13.05 13.25
CA ALA A 4 24.25 12.25 13.78
C ALA A 4 23.86 12.64 15.22
N PHE A 5 24.83 13.10 16.02
CA PHE A 5 24.57 13.45 17.41
C PHE A 5 23.76 14.75 17.50
N GLU A 6 24.15 15.78 16.73
CA GLU A 6 23.39 17.03 16.65
C GLU A 6 21.96 16.81 16.13
N PHE A 7 21.80 15.90 15.16
CA PHE A 7 20.47 15.53 14.66
C PHE A 7 19.62 14.81 15.71
N LEU A 8 20.19 13.85 16.45
CA LEU A 8 19.46 13.09 17.48
C LEU A 8 19.08 13.95 18.70
N GLN A 9 19.78 15.07 18.93
CA GLN A 9 19.40 16.06 19.92
C GLN A 9 18.16 16.88 19.53
N GLN A 10 17.78 16.88 18.25
CA GLN A 10 16.59 17.60 17.81
C GLN A 10 15.31 16.97 18.38
N PRO A 11 14.26 17.78 18.63
CA PRO A 11 12.96 17.28 19.05
C PRO A 11 12.40 16.19 18.14
N ILE A 12 11.69 15.23 18.74
CA ILE A 12 11.06 14.12 18.03
C ILE A 12 10.14 14.62 16.90
N THR A 13 9.48 15.76 17.06
CA THR A 13 8.61 16.35 16.02
C THR A 13 9.36 16.68 14.73
N LEU A 14 10.56 17.25 14.83
CA LEU A 14 11.39 17.54 13.65
C LEU A 14 11.92 16.25 13.02
N ARG A 15 12.38 15.30 13.85
CA ARG A 15 12.87 14.00 13.37
C ARG A 15 11.76 13.22 12.67
N LYS A 16 10.52 13.26 13.19
CA LYS A 16 9.32 12.70 12.56
C LYS A 16 9.10 13.25 11.14
N CYS A 17 9.21 14.56 10.94
CA CYS A 17 9.09 15.16 9.61
C CYS A 17 10.21 14.73 8.66
N VAL A 18 11.46 14.68 9.15
CA VAL A 18 12.60 14.22 8.34
C VAL A 18 12.41 12.76 7.93
N TYR A 19 12.04 11.90 8.87
CA TYR A 19 11.80 10.48 8.64
C TYR A 19 10.60 10.19 7.78
N TRP A 20 9.55 11.02 7.85
CA TRP A 20 8.48 11.01 6.86
C TRP A 20 9.10 11.15 5.47
N HIS A 21 9.82 12.25 5.22
CA HIS A 21 10.37 12.58 3.90
C HIS A 21 11.43 11.58 3.40
N LEU A 22 12.09 10.87 4.31
CA LEU A 22 12.99 9.77 3.97
C LEU A 22 12.23 8.58 3.35
N ASN A 23 10.94 8.42 3.65
CA ASN A 23 10.04 7.42 3.07
C ASN A 23 10.64 6.00 3.05
N SER A 24 11.15 5.54 4.21
CA SER A 24 11.81 4.24 4.35
C SER A 24 13.00 4.01 3.39
N GLN A 25 13.61 5.04 2.82
CA GLN A 25 14.82 4.94 2.00
C GLN A 25 16.05 5.29 2.84
N LEU A 26 16.60 4.31 3.55
CA LEU A 26 17.71 4.46 4.49
C LEU A 26 19.10 4.38 3.83
N ILE A 27 19.18 3.90 2.58
CA ILE A 27 20.44 3.78 1.84
C ILE A 27 20.40 4.58 0.55
N ASP A 28 21.55 5.09 0.12
CA ASP A 28 21.70 5.76 -1.18
C ASP A 28 21.97 4.73 -2.30
N LEU A 29 21.12 3.71 -2.37
CA LEU A 29 21.08 2.74 -3.45
C LEU A 29 19.64 2.53 -3.85
N LYS A 30 19.37 2.73 -5.13
CA LYS A 30 18.07 2.42 -5.74
C LYS A 30 18.28 1.33 -6.78
N PRO A 31 17.51 0.23 -6.72
CA PRO A 31 17.49 -0.70 -7.84
C PRO A 31 17.01 0.07 -9.08
N PRO A 32 17.55 -0.23 -10.27
CA PRO A 32 17.08 0.41 -11.49
C PRO A 32 15.60 0.11 -11.69
N ALA A 33 14.87 1.09 -12.22
CA ALA A 33 13.49 0.85 -12.59
C ALA A 33 13.43 -0.18 -13.72
N THR A 34 12.34 -0.96 -13.82
CA THR A 34 12.20 -2.01 -14.82
C THR A 34 12.43 -1.51 -16.25
N HIS A 35 11.97 -0.30 -16.58
CA HIS A 35 12.19 0.29 -17.91
C HIS A 35 13.67 0.66 -18.15
N GLU A 36 14.42 1.04 -17.11
CA GLU A 36 15.83 1.39 -17.20
C GLU A 36 16.69 0.18 -17.57
N LEU A 37 16.28 -1.03 -17.15
CA LEU A 37 16.91 -2.28 -17.52
C LEU A 37 16.86 -2.54 -19.03
N PHE A 38 15.84 -2.03 -19.71
CA PHE A 38 15.65 -2.19 -21.16
C PHE A 38 16.19 -1.00 -21.97
N THR A 39 16.70 0.04 -21.31
CA THR A 39 17.33 1.20 -21.96
C THR A 39 18.85 1.18 -21.75
N SER A 40 19.62 1.55 -22.77
CA SER A 40 21.10 1.59 -22.73
C SER A 40 21.69 2.68 -21.81
N THR A 41 20.88 3.33 -20.98
CA THR A 41 21.30 4.30 -19.95
C THR A 41 21.93 3.65 -18.72
N PHE A 42 21.86 2.32 -18.60
CA PHE A 42 22.46 1.61 -17.49
C PHE A 42 24.00 1.61 -17.60
N THR A 43 24.65 2.48 -16.84
CA THR A 43 26.12 2.54 -16.75
C THR A 43 26.59 1.77 -15.53
N SER A 44 27.08 0.54 -15.74
CA SER A 44 27.83 -0.20 -14.72
C SER A 44 29.06 0.60 -14.31
N LYS A 45 29.08 1.07 -13.06
CA LYS A 45 30.23 1.77 -12.48
C LYS A 45 31.26 0.72 -12.06
N LYS A 46 32.21 0.43 -12.96
CA LYS A 46 33.40 -0.39 -12.67
C LYS A 46 34.13 0.06 -11.41
N LYS A 47 33.90 -0.64 -10.31
CA LYS A 47 34.81 -0.70 -9.15
C LYS A 47 34.96 -2.14 -8.69
N THR A 48 35.98 -2.80 -9.22
CA THR A 48 36.45 -4.11 -8.75
C THR A 48 37.33 -3.93 -7.50
N SER A 49 36.72 -3.84 -6.33
CA SER A 49 37.46 -4.03 -5.07
C SER A 49 37.56 -5.54 -4.76
N ARG A 50 38.66 -5.99 -4.15
CA ARG A 50 38.78 -7.38 -3.69
C ARG A 50 37.77 -7.61 -2.56
N LYS A 51 36.76 -8.47 -2.80
CA LYS A 51 35.74 -8.82 -1.79
C LYS A 51 36.38 -9.36 -0.51
N SER A 52 36.15 -8.65 0.59
CA SER A 52 36.58 -9.07 1.93
C SER A 52 35.93 -10.42 2.30
N LYS A 53 36.58 -11.21 3.17
CA LYS A 53 36.02 -12.49 3.64
C LYS A 53 34.66 -12.29 4.35
N SER A 54 34.50 -11.16 5.05
CA SER A 54 33.25 -10.79 5.74
C SER A 54 32.07 -10.66 4.78
N LEU A 55 32.27 -9.94 3.65
CA LEU A 55 31.22 -9.74 2.65
C LEU A 55 30.78 -11.06 2.01
N ARG A 56 31.68 -12.04 1.83
CA ARG A 56 31.30 -13.37 1.32
C ARG A 56 30.40 -14.14 2.31
N GLY A 57 30.68 -14.00 3.61
CA GLY A 57 29.83 -14.59 4.66
C GLY A 57 28.44 -13.97 4.65
N LEU A 58 28.35 -12.65 4.57
CA LEU A 58 27.09 -11.92 4.51
C LEU A 58 26.31 -12.22 3.22
N GLN A 59 27.00 -12.31 2.08
CA GLN A 59 26.42 -12.68 0.80
C GLN A 59 25.78 -14.08 0.86
N LYS A 60 26.45 -15.05 1.49
CA LYS A 60 25.90 -16.40 1.70
C LYS A 60 24.67 -16.36 2.61
N LYS A 61 24.71 -15.53 3.66
CA LYS A 61 23.61 -15.36 4.62
C LYS A 61 22.36 -14.76 3.97
N LEU A 62 22.54 -13.73 3.14
CA LEU A 62 21.48 -12.98 2.44
C LEU A 62 21.22 -13.49 1.01
N ARG A 63 21.64 -14.72 0.70
CA ARG A 63 21.66 -15.26 -0.67
C ARG A 63 20.36 -15.06 -1.44
N ARG A 64 19.21 -15.33 -0.83
CA ARG A 64 17.89 -15.16 -1.46
C ARG A 64 17.64 -13.74 -1.97
N PHE A 65 18.02 -12.73 -1.18
CA PHE A 65 17.85 -11.32 -1.55
C PHE A 65 18.94 -10.86 -2.52
N VAL A 66 20.15 -11.42 -2.42
CA VAL A 66 21.24 -11.17 -3.38
C VAL A 66 20.89 -11.66 -4.77
N GLU A 67 20.28 -12.85 -4.88
CA GLU A 67 19.97 -13.50 -6.16
C GLU A 67 19.03 -12.65 -7.03
N LEU A 68 18.13 -11.88 -6.42
CA LEU A 68 17.22 -10.93 -7.09
C LEU A 68 17.98 -9.86 -7.90
N TYR A 69 19.18 -9.48 -7.46
CA TYR A 69 19.99 -8.43 -8.09
C TYR A 69 21.30 -8.99 -8.68
N SER A 70 21.38 -10.30 -8.88
CA SER A 70 22.58 -10.98 -9.38
C SER A 70 23.05 -10.49 -10.76
N TYR A 71 22.13 -9.95 -11.57
CA TYR A 71 22.42 -9.30 -12.85
C TYR A 71 23.19 -7.98 -12.70
N MET A 72 23.30 -7.42 -11.49
CA MET A 72 24.09 -6.23 -11.13
C MET A 72 25.06 -6.49 -9.96
N PRO A 73 26.19 -7.17 -10.19
CA PRO A 73 27.14 -7.53 -9.12
C PRO A 73 27.67 -6.33 -8.31
N GLU A 74 27.89 -5.19 -8.96
CA GLU A 74 28.41 -3.96 -8.34
C GLU A 74 27.41 -3.34 -7.36
N PHE A 75 26.12 -3.41 -7.70
CA PHE A 75 25.03 -3.00 -6.82
C PHE A 75 24.96 -3.90 -5.58
N VAL A 76 25.05 -5.23 -5.80
CA VAL A 76 25.07 -6.21 -4.70
C VAL A 76 26.25 -5.94 -3.77
N ASP A 77 27.44 -5.69 -4.30
CA ASP A 77 28.63 -5.43 -3.47
C ASP A 77 28.46 -4.17 -2.63
N SER A 78 27.98 -3.07 -3.24
CA SER A 78 27.68 -1.82 -2.54
C SER A 78 26.59 -2.01 -1.48
N TRP A 79 25.54 -2.78 -1.80
CA TRP A 79 24.44 -3.06 -0.90
C TRP A 79 24.90 -3.88 0.32
N LEU A 80 25.75 -4.90 0.12
CA LEU A 80 26.33 -5.68 1.21
C LEU A 80 27.24 -4.85 2.12
N GLU A 81 27.94 -3.86 1.57
CA GLU A 81 28.70 -2.89 2.38
C GLU A 81 27.77 -2.09 3.30
N TYR A 82 26.67 -1.54 2.78
CA TYR A 82 25.66 -0.88 3.62
C TYR A 82 25.09 -1.81 4.69
N MET A 83 24.70 -3.04 4.32
CA MET A 83 24.10 -4.01 5.24
C MET A 83 25.01 -4.38 6.43
N THR A 84 26.33 -4.17 6.31
CA THR A 84 27.28 -4.43 7.39
C THR A 84 27.13 -3.43 8.54
N TYR A 85 26.86 -2.16 8.22
CA TYR A 85 26.85 -1.07 9.20
C TYR A 85 25.45 -0.59 9.57
N LEU A 86 24.51 -0.65 8.62
CA LEU A 86 23.18 -0.05 8.77
C LEU A 86 22.36 -0.65 9.92
N ARG A 87 22.65 -1.90 10.29
CA ARG A 87 22.01 -2.61 11.41
C ARG A 87 22.28 -1.95 12.77
N PHE A 88 23.40 -1.26 12.91
CA PHE A 88 23.81 -0.60 14.15
C PHE A 88 23.89 0.91 13.99
N ASP A 89 23.38 1.44 12.89
CA ASP A 89 23.36 2.87 12.63
C ASP A 89 22.38 3.56 13.58
N CYS A 90 22.86 4.59 14.28
CA CYS A 90 22.08 5.29 15.30
C CYS A 90 20.86 6.03 14.73
N ILE A 91 20.91 6.49 13.47
CA ILE A 91 19.80 7.16 12.80
C ILE A 91 18.74 6.15 12.40
N VAL A 92 19.14 4.94 11.99
CA VAL A 92 18.21 3.85 11.65
C VAL A 92 17.52 3.31 12.89
N LEU A 93 18.25 3.10 13.99
CA LEU A 93 17.64 2.68 15.24
C LEU A 93 16.67 3.73 15.78
N ASP A 94 17.03 5.01 15.66
CA ASP A 94 16.13 6.10 16.03
C ASP A 94 14.89 6.20 15.13
N TYR A 95 15.06 6.03 13.81
CA TYR A 95 13.95 5.92 12.85
C TYR A 95 12.96 4.83 13.27
N LEU A 96 13.45 3.65 13.67
CA LEU A 96 12.61 2.54 14.10
C LEU A 96 11.88 2.84 15.42
N ARG A 97 12.54 3.52 16.37
CA ARG A 97 11.91 3.96 17.64
C ARG A 97 10.80 4.98 17.38
N VAL A 98 11.06 5.95 16.51
CA VAL A 98 10.06 6.95 16.09
C VAL A 98 8.91 6.27 15.33
N ASN A 99 9.21 5.29 14.47
CA ASN A 99 8.18 4.51 13.78
C ASN A 99 7.29 3.75 14.77
N ARG A 100 7.87 3.17 15.82
CA ARG A 100 7.11 2.50 16.90
C ARG A 100 6.19 3.49 17.63
N GLU A 101 6.68 4.68 17.98
CA GLU A 101 5.85 5.74 18.57
C GLU A 101 4.68 6.19 17.68
N LEU A 102 4.82 6.01 16.38
CA LEU A 102 3.80 6.33 15.38
C LEU A 102 2.99 5.10 14.96
N GLU A 103 3.01 4.02 15.73
CA GLU A 103 2.25 2.79 15.45
C GLU A 103 2.52 2.23 14.04
N SER A 104 3.79 2.23 13.62
CA SER A 104 4.23 1.75 12.31
C SER A 104 3.69 2.54 11.10
N GLN A 105 3.37 3.82 11.27
CA GLN A 105 2.89 4.67 10.16
C GLN A 105 3.98 5.05 9.14
N LEU A 106 5.27 5.08 9.52
CA LEU A 106 6.36 5.42 8.58
C LEU A 106 6.77 4.23 7.73
N THR A 107 6.82 3.04 8.34
CA THR A 107 7.22 1.80 7.67
C THR A 107 6.63 0.59 8.35
N GLN A 108 6.58 -0.51 7.61
CA GLN A 108 6.15 -1.80 8.10
C GLN A 108 7.34 -2.73 8.29
N LEU A 109 7.29 -3.54 9.34
CA LEU A 109 8.26 -4.61 9.58
C LEU A 109 7.69 -5.92 9.07
N HIS A 110 8.46 -6.62 8.26
CA HIS A 110 8.07 -7.86 7.61
C HIS A 110 8.73 -9.05 8.30
N TRP A 111 7.99 -10.13 8.49
CA TRP A 111 8.60 -11.41 8.87
C TRP A 111 9.38 -11.99 7.69
N ILE A 112 10.64 -12.35 7.92
CA ILE A 112 11.52 -12.94 6.92
C ILE A 112 12.38 -14.04 7.53
N PHE A 113 12.89 -14.94 6.68
CA PHE A 113 13.88 -15.94 7.10
C PHE A 113 15.24 -15.63 6.50
N ILE A 114 16.27 -15.60 7.35
CA ILE A 114 17.66 -15.42 6.94
C ILE A 114 18.46 -16.60 7.49
N SER A 115 18.99 -17.42 6.59
CA SER A 115 19.72 -18.66 6.95
C SER A 115 18.93 -19.60 7.87
N GLY A 116 17.61 -19.70 7.67
CA GLY A 116 16.71 -20.58 8.45
C GLY A 116 16.24 -20.00 9.78
N GLU A 117 16.72 -18.83 10.18
CA GLU A 117 16.28 -18.14 11.39
C GLU A 117 15.22 -17.09 11.07
N LEU A 118 14.19 -17.00 11.90
CA LEU A 118 13.16 -15.97 11.82
C LEU A 118 13.75 -14.61 12.24
N LYS A 119 13.52 -13.60 11.41
CA LYS A 119 13.97 -12.21 11.60
C LYS A 119 12.86 -11.23 11.23
N LEU A 120 12.97 -10.02 11.74
CA LEU A 120 12.23 -8.85 11.26
C LEU A 120 13.05 -8.17 10.17
N GLY A 121 12.41 -7.83 9.06
CA GLY A 121 12.98 -7.12 7.92
C GLY A 121 12.26 -5.81 7.64
N LEU A 122 13.01 -4.80 7.20
CA LEU A 122 12.49 -3.54 6.69
C LEU A 122 12.93 -3.40 5.24
N PHE A 123 11.96 -3.15 4.37
CA PHE A 123 12.17 -2.99 2.95
C PHE A 123 11.98 -1.53 2.52
N SER A 124 12.73 -1.13 1.50
CA SER A 124 12.51 0.14 0.82
C SER A 124 11.16 0.14 0.09
N PRO A 125 10.65 1.32 -0.32
CA PRO A 125 9.48 1.40 -1.19
C PRO A 125 9.63 0.61 -2.51
N ASP A 126 10.86 0.42 -2.96
CA ASP A 126 11.21 -0.33 -4.17
C ASP A 126 11.45 -1.83 -3.90
N GLY A 127 11.22 -2.31 -2.67
CA GLY A 127 11.32 -3.72 -2.29
C GLY A 127 12.72 -4.22 -1.93
N LEU A 128 13.69 -3.31 -1.76
CA LEU A 128 15.05 -3.68 -1.37
C LEU A 128 15.15 -3.83 0.15
N LEU A 129 15.67 -4.95 0.64
CA LEU A 129 15.92 -5.14 2.08
C LEU A 129 16.97 -4.12 2.55
N GLN A 130 16.61 -3.30 3.54
CA GLN A 130 17.50 -2.29 4.10
C GLN A 130 17.91 -2.63 5.53
N PHE A 131 17.01 -3.13 6.37
CA PHE A 131 17.36 -3.47 7.75
C PHE A 131 16.81 -4.84 8.13
N TRP A 132 17.53 -5.58 8.97
CA TRP A 132 17.04 -6.82 9.55
C TRP A 132 17.62 -7.09 10.93
N CYS A 133 16.81 -7.68 11.81
CA CYS A 133 17.22 -8.04 13.16
C CYS A 133 16.43 -9.24 13.70
N SER A 134 16.97 -9.88 14.74
CA SER A 134 16.22 -10.85 15.54
C SER A 134 15.24 -10.14 16.48
N LEU A 135 14.29 -10.88 17.04
CA LEU A 135 13.36 -10.33 18.02
C LEU A 135 14.07 -9.86 19.29
N GLU A 136 15.08 -10.59 19.77
CA GLU A 136 15.87 -10.22 20.94
C GLU A 136 16.61 -8.88 20.73
N GLU A 137 17.19 -8.69 19.54
CA GLU A 137 17.85 -7.44 19.18
C GLU A 137 16.85 -6.29 19.02
N TYR A 138 15.69 -6.54 18.42
CA TYR A 138 14.65 -5.54 18.31
C TYR A 138 14.19 -5.09 19.70
N GLN A 139 13.98 -6.06 20.61
CA GLN A 139 13.60 -5.77 21.99
C GLN A 139 14.65 -4.90 22.68
N THR A 140 15.91 -5.29 22.58
CA THR A 140 17.02 -4.64 23.29
C THR A 140 17.33 -3.25 22.74
N LEU A 141 17.24 -3.07 21.42
CA LEU A 141 17.71 -1.86 20.75
C LEU A 141 16.59 -0.85 20.47
N ILE A 142 15.35 -1.29 20.29
CA ILE A 142 14.26 -0.46 19.76
C ILE A 142 13.07 -0.42 20.72
N ASP A 143 12.55 -1.57 21.13
CA ASP A 143 11.32 -1.64 21.92
C ASP A 143 11.34 -2.72 22.99
N ASN A 144 11.68 -2.32 24.23
CA ASN A 144 11.78 -3.24 25.37
C ASN A 144 10.47 -4.01 25.65
N ASP A 145 9.32 -3.40 25.32
CA ASP A 145 7.98 -3.96 25.57
C ASP A 145 7.48 -4.89 24.44
N LEU A 146 8.17 -4.93 23.30
CA LEU A 146 7.83 -5.73 22.11
C LEU A 146 6.37 -5.55 21.63
N ASN A 147 5.92 -4.31 21.50
CA ASN A 147 4.65 -3.98 20.88
C ASN A 147 4.82 -3.86 19.36
N LEU A 148 4.77 -5.01 18.69
CA LEU A 148 5.04 -5.13 17.25
C LEU A 148 3.76 -5.09 16.42
N SER A 149 3.77 -4.24 15.38
CA SER A 149 2.86 -4.32 14.24
C SER A 149 3.64 -4.77 13.01
N THR A 150 3.38 -6.00 12.56
CA THR A 150 4.14 -6.66 11.51
C THR A 150 3.29 -7.09 10.31
N VAL A 151 3.98 -7.27 9.19
CA VAL A 151 3.46 -7.77 7.93
C VAL A 151 3.95 -9.20 7.69
N LEU A 152 3.03 -10.08 7.34
CA LEU A 152 3.34 -11.36 6.73
C LEU A 152 3.19 -11.21 5.21
N ASP A 153 4.30 -11.30 4.48
CA ASP A 153 4.35 -11.11 3.03
C ASP A 153 4.78 -12.40 2.32
N LEU A 154 3.90 -12.94 1.47
CA LEU A 154 4.20 -14.14 0.68
C LEU A 154 5.28 -13.92 -0.38
N GLU A 155 5.62 -12.67 -0.73
CA GLU A 155 6.74 -12.37 -1.62
C GLU A 155 8.09 -12.79 -0.98
N HIS A 156 8.17 -12.82 0.35
CA HIS A 156 9.42 -13.04 1.09
C HIS A 156 9.46 -14.32 1.92
N ILE A 157 8.37 -15.06 1.96
CA ILE A 157 8.22 -16.31 2.73
C ILE A 157 7.83 -17.41 1.73
N ASN A 158 8.34 -18.63 1.88
CA ASN A 158 7.85 -19.83 1.14
C ASN A 158 6.95 -20.71 2.02
N GLU A 159 6.36 -21.79 1.48
CA GLU A 159 5.46 -22.66 2.27
C GLU A 159 6.09 -23.24 3.54
N LYS A 160 7.35 -23.70 3.47
CA LYS A 160 8.04 -24.30 4.63
C LYS A 160 8.32 -23.26 5.70
N GLU A 161 8.78 -22.09 5.29
CA GLU A 161 9.01 -20.92 6.15
C GLU A 161 7.71 -20.43 6.78
N LEU A 162 6.59 -20.45 6.04
CA LEU A 162 5.28 -20.06 6.55
C LEU A 162 4.83 -20.99 7.68
N LYS A 163 4.99 -22.31 7.51
CA LYS A 163 4.70 -23.29 8.57
C LYS A 163 5.61 -23.11 9.78
N ALA A 164 6.90 -22.82 9.54
CA ALA A 164 7.85 -22.55 10.61
C ALA A 164 7.50 -21.25 11.37
N LEU A 165 7.09 -20.20 10.65
CA LEU A 165 6.64 -18.94 11.24
C LEU A 165 5.38 -19.16 12.08
N ASP A 166 4.39 -19.87 11.55
CA ASP A 166 3.15 -20.17 12.25
C ASP A 166 3.42 -20.93 13.56
N ALA A 167 4.27 -21.97 13.51
CA ALA A 167 4.67 -22.74 14.69
C ALA A 167 5.44 -21.88 15.71
N GLN A 168 6.34 -21.01 15.26
CA GLN A 168 7.09 -20.12 16.15
C GLN A 168 6.18 -19.09 16.82
N LEU A 169 5.31 -18.42 16.06
CA LEU A 169 4.35 -17.45 16.60
C LEU A 169 3.35 -18.11 17.56
N GLU A 170 2.93 -19.35 17.28
CA GLU A 170 2.10 -20.14 18.20
C GLU A 170 2.86 -20.43 19.50
N SER A 171 4.11 -20.91 19.40
CA SER A 171 4.94 -21.22 20.58
C SER A 171 5.25 -20.00 21.46
N MET A 172 5.29 -18.81 20.86
CA MET A 172 5.48 -17.55 21.56
C MET A 172 4.16 -16.96 22.09
N GLU A 173 3.02 -17.50 21.68
CA GLU A 173 1.69 -16.90 21.89
C GLU A 173 1.62 -15.45 21.38
N ARG A 174 2.16 -15.21 20.17
CA ARG A 174 2.32 -13.86 19.57
C ARG A 174 1.77 -13.70 18.16
N LYS A 175 0.76 -14.48 17.82
CA LYS A 175 0.03 -14.36 16.53
C LYS A 175 -0.70 -13.03 16.36
N ASP A 176 -0.95 -12.33 17.46
CA ASP A 176 -1.50 -10.98 17.52
C ASP A 176 -0.53 -9.89 17.05
N TRP A 177 0.76 -10.19 16.83
CA TRP A 177 1.69 -9.22 16.23
C TRP A 177 1.49 -9.03 14.72
N VAL A 178 0.84 -9.98 14.04
CA VAL A 178 0.59 -9.89 12.59
C VAL A 178 -0.66 -9.06 12.34
N HIS A 179 -0.46 -7.83 11.86
CA HIS A 179 -1.53 -6.86 11.60
C HIS A 179 -1.89 -6.76 10.11
N GLN A 180 -0.96 -7.13 9.24
CA GLN A 180 -1.16 -7.12 7.81
C GLN A 180 -0.67 -8.41 7.16
N VAL A 181 -1.44 -8.87 6.18
CA VAL A 181 -1.06 -10.00 5.34
C VAL A 181 -1.07 -9.54 3.88
N LYS A 182 0.03 -9.79 3.17
CA LYS A 182 0.17 -9.51 1.74
C LYS A 182 0.25 -10.80 0.96
N PHE A 183 -0.77 -11.02 0.13
CA PHE A 183 -0.84 -12.12 -0.81
C PHE A 183 -0.10 -11.74 -2.09
N TYR A 184 0.89 -12.57 -2.43
CA TYR A 184 1.65 -12.50 -3.66
C TYR A 184 1.62 -13.88 -4.31
N HIS A 185 1.51 -13.93 -5.63
CA HIS A 185 1.64 -15.15 -6.40
C HIS A 185 2.39 -14.83 -7.69
N ASP A 186 3.49 -15.53 -7.92
CA ASP A 186 4.17 -15.47 -9.20
C ASP A 186 3.41 -16.38 -10.18
N GLU A 187 2.93 -15.83 -11.31
CA GLU A 187 2.12 -16.56 -12.29
C GLU A 187 2.86 -17.78 -12.87
N GLU A 188 4.18 -17.78 -12.81
CA GLU A 188 5.03 -18.90 -13.24
C GLU A 188 5.06 -20.06 -12.22
N THR A 189 4.65 -19.81 -10.97
CA THR A 189 4.69 -20.81 -9.89
C THR A 189 3.33 -21.46 -9.68
N VAL A 190 3.26 -22.79 -9.71
CA VAL A 190 1.99 -23.55 -9.55
C VAL A 190 1.59 -23.73 -8.07
N GLU A 191 2.32 -23.14 -7.12
CA GLU A 191 2.22 -23.48 -5.69
C GLU A 191 0.97 -22.91 -5.01
N LYS A 192 -0.18 -23.56 -5.26
CA LYS A 192 -1.44 -23.28 -4.57
C LYS A 192 -1.38 -23.58 -3.07
N SER A 193 -0.49 -24.46 -2.63
CA SER A 193 -0.38 -24.95 -1.25
C SER A 193 0.01 -23.85 -0.26
N GLN A 194 0.94 -22.98 -0.63
CA GLN A 194 1.37 -21.86 0.20
C GLN A 194 0.22 -20.89 0.51
N ILE A 195 -0.56 -20.53 -0.53
CA ILE A 195 -1.73 -19.65 -0.38
C ILE A 195 -2.76 -20.28 0.56
N LEU A 196 -3.01 -21.59 0.41
CA LEU A 196 -3.97 -22.31 1.26
C LEU A 196 -3.48 -22.41 2.71
N ALA A 197 -2.18 -22.63 2.92
CA ALA A 197 -1.57 -22.62 4.24
C ALA A 197 -1.74 -21.25 4.91
N LEU A 198 -1.52 -20.15 4.17
CA LEU A 198 -1.75 -18.81 4.70
C LEU A 198 -3.22 -18.56 5.03
N ILE A 199 -4.14 -18.95 4.14
CA ILE A 199 -5.59 -18.83 4.38
C ILE A 199 -5.97 -19.57 5.68
N GLY A 200 -5.45 -20.78 5.89
CA GLY A 200 -5.67 -21.54 7.12
C GLY A 200 -5.11 -20.85 8.38
N MET A 201 -4.00 -20.13 8.25
CA MET A 201 -3.40 -19.37 9.36
C MET A 201 -4.23 -18.14 9.76
N LEU A 202 -4.93 -17.49 8.81
CA LEU A 202 -5.60 -16.20 9.04
C LEU A 202 -6.59 -16.20 10.21
N ASP A 203 -7.33 -17.29 10.43
CA ASP A 203 -8.32 -17.36 11.50
C ASP A 203 -7.66 -17.16 12.88
N SER A 204 -6.42 -17.63 13.04
CA SER A 204 -5.64 -17.51 14.28
C SER A 204 -5.00 -16.13 14.50
N LEU A 205 -4.93 -15.28 13.46
CA LEU A 205 -4.32 -13.95 13.52
C LEU A 205 -5.30 -12.89 14.04
N LYS A 206 -5.53 -12.88 15.36
CA LYS A 206 -6.60 -12.10 16.01
C LYS A 206 -6.51 -10.58 15.84
N SER A 207 -5.33 -10.03 15.55
CA SER A 207 -5.10 -8.59 15.34
C SER A 207 -4.98 -8.20 13.87
N LEU A 208 -5.28 -9.12 12.95
CA LEU A 208 -5.23 -8.85 11.52
C LEU A 208 -6.22 -7.75 11.14
N GLN A 209 -5.71 -6.62 10.64
CA GLN A 209 -6.49 -5.45 10.23
C GLN A 209 -6.45 -5.21 8.72
N THR A 210 -5.36 -5.60 8.05
CA THR A 210 -5.15 -5.27 6.64
C THR A 210 -4.88 -6.52 5.81
N ILE A 211 -5.58 -6.64 4.68
CA ILE A 211 -5.27 -7.63 3.65
C ILE A 211 -4.88 -6.90 2.37
N ALA A 212 -3.71 -7.24 1.86
CA ALA A 212 -3.18 -6.72 0.61
C ALA A 212 -3.07 -7.84 -0.44
N VAL A 213 -3.38 -7.53 -1.69
CA VAL A 213 -3.15 -8.41 -2.85
C VAL A 213 -2.38 -7.64 -3.93
N THR A 214 -1.49 -8.34 -4.63
CA THR A 214 -0.54 -7.71 -5.58
C THR A 214 -0.74 -8.07 -7.04
N ASN A 215 -1.75 -8.86 -7.39
CA ASN A 215 -2.03 -9.21 -8.78
C ASN A 215 -3.53 -9.53 -8.95
N GLU A 216 -3.95 -9.66 -10.21
CA GLU A 216 -5.34 -9.93 -10.56
C GLU A 216 -5.78 -11.34 -10.14
N SER A 217 -4.93 -12.35 -10.36
CA SER A 217 -5.26 -13.75 -10.00
C SER A 217 -5.54 -13.93 -8.50
N MET A 218 -4.78 -13.26 -7.63
CA MET A 218 -5.01 -13.26 -6.19
C MET A 218 -6.20 -12.41 -5.80
N PHE A 219 -6.43 -11.28 -6.47
CA PHE A 219 -7.64 -10.49 -6.26
C PHE A 219 -8.89 -11.36 -6.52
N GLU A 220 -8.97 -12.02 -7.67
CA GLU A 220 -10.12 -12.84 -8.05
C GLU A 220 -10.32 -14.04 -7.11
N ARG A 221 -9.23 -14.66 -6.66
CA ARG A 221 -9.28 -15.83 -5.79
C ARG A 221 -9.61 -15.51 -4.33
N VAL A 222 -9.03 -14.44 -3.79
CA VAL A 222 -8.99 -14.19 -2.34
C VAL A 222 -9.98 -13.10 -1.91
N VAL A 223 -10.14 -12.08 -2.75
CA VAL A 223 -10.86 -10.85 -2.38
C VAL A 223 -12.20 -10.75 -3.11
N ASN A 224 -12.22 -10.96 -4.43
CA ASN A 224 -13.40 -10.75 -5.25
C ASN A 224 -14.49 -11.77 -4.92
N PHE A 225 -15.73 -11.32 -4.88
CA PHE A 225 -16.89 -12.18 -4.70
C PHE A 225 -17.54 -12.52 -6.06
N HIS A 226 -17.19 -13.69 -6.60
CA HIS A 226 -17.78 -14.23 -7.83
C HIS A 226 -19.13 -14.95 -7.65
N GLY A 227 -19.75 -14.89 -6.47
CA GLY A 227 -20.93 -15.69 -6.20
C GLY A 227 -20.64 -17.18 -5.97
N PHE A 228 -19.37 -17.59 -5.87
CA PHE A 228 -19.01 -18.94 -5.44
C PHE A 228 -19.59 -19.19 -4.04
N ARG A 229 -20.44 -20.21 -3.94
CA ARG A 229 -20.86 -20.78 -2.67
C ARG A 229 -19.72 -21.67 -2.16
N ASP A 230 -19.27 -21.37 -0.95
CA ASP A 230 -18.63 -22.30 -0.04
C ASP A 230 -17.62 -23.27 -0.67
N HIS A 231 -16.43 -22.76 -1.05
CA HIS A 231 -15.23 -23.60 -1.12
C HIS A 231 -14.49 -23.51 0.22
N PRO A 232 -14.88 -24.31 1.23
CA PRO A 232 -14.21 -24.32 2.53
C PRO A 232 -12.72 -24.66 2.34
N GLY A 233 -11.86 -23.95 3.06
CA GLY A 233 -10.40 -24.14 2.99
C GLY A 233 -9.70 -23.45 1.81
N HIS A 234 -10.42 -23.00 0.79
CA HIS A 234 -9.84 -22.30 -0.38
C HIS A 234 -10.09 -20.80 -0.40
N THR A 235 -10.98 -20.32 0.46
CA THR A 235 -11.40 -18.91 0.56
C THR A 235 -11.20 -18.41 1.97
N ILE A 236 -11.03 -17.09 2.10
CA ILE A 236 -10.92 -16.46 3.42
C ILE A 236 -12.25 -16.62 4.18
N GLY A 237 -12.14 -17.16 5.40
CA GLY A 237 -13.25 -17.37 6.31
C GLY A 237 -13.98 -16.06 6.66
N TYR A 238 -15.28 -16.18 6.94
CA TYR A 238 -16.12 -15.03 7.28
C TYR A 238 -15.65 -14.31 8.56
N ALA A 239 -15.11 -15.04 9.54
CA ALA A 239 -14.59 -14.47 10.77
C ALA A 239 -13.45 -13.46 10.50
N VAL A 240 -12.54 -13.79 9.57
CA VAL A 240 -11.47 -12.89 9.13
C VAL A 240 -12.04 -11.69 8.38
N LYS A 241 -13.00 -11.90 7.46
CA LYS A 241 -13.64 -10.80 6.70
C LYS A 241 -14.34 -9.77 7.60
N ARG A 242 -14.83 -10.19 8.77
CA ARG A 242 -15.43 -9.32 9.79
C ARG A 242 -14.42 -8.57 10.67
N ARG A 243 -13.15 -8.94 10.63
CA ARG A 243 -12.06 -8.35 11.43
C ARG A 243 -11.25 -7.35 10.62
N VAL A 244 -11.02 -7.64 9.35
CA VAL A 244 -10.22 -6.81 8.44
C VAL A 244 -10.91 -5.46 8.23
N ALA A 245 -10.18 -4.40 8.52
CA ALA A 245 -10.63 -3.01 8.41
C ALA A 245 -10.16 -2.34 7.11
N THR A 246 -9.06 -2.81 6.52
CA THR A 246 -8.45 -2.22 5.31
C THR A 246 -8.18 -3.27 4.24
N LEU A 247 -8.50 -2.93 2.99
CA LEU A 247 -8.08 -3.68 1.80
C LEU A 247 -7.12 -2.85 0.95
N GLU A 248 -6.06 -3.49 0.46
CA GLU A 248 -5.10 -2.89 -0.47
C GLU A 248 -4.98 -3.74 -1.72
N LEU A 249 -5.44 -3.20 -2.85
CA LEU A 249 -5.45 -3.87 -4.14
C LEU A 249 -4.38 -3.19 -5.00
N SER A 250 -3.28 -3.90 -5.26
CA SER A 250 -2.15 -3.36 -5.98
C SER A 250 -1.82 -4.17 -7.23
N ARG A 251 -1.44 -3.49 -8.32
CA ARG A 251 -0.96 -4.12 -9.57
C ARG A 251 -1.92 -5.18 -10.16
N CYS A 252 -3.21 -5.08 -9.89
CA CYS A 252 -4.25 -5.82 -10.63
C CYS A 252 -4.41 -5.10 -11.97
N GLY A 253 -4.02 -5.71 -13.10
CA GLY A 253 -3.84 -5.02 -14.38
C GLY A 253 -4.98 -4.05 -14.72
N SER A 254 -6.19 -4.59 -14.86
CA SER A 254 -7.41 -3.79 -15.03
C SER A 254 -8.55 -4.33 -14.18
N LEU A 255 -9.20 -3.47 -13.41
CA LEU A 255 -10.32 -3.85 -12.54
C LEU A 255 -11.63 -3.24 -13.03
N GLY A 256 -12.68 -4.07 -13.12
CA GLY A 256 -14.01 -3.61 -13.52
C GLY A 256 -14.19 -3.45 -15.04
N LEU A 257 -13.37 -4.09 -15.86
CA LEU A 257 -13.51 -4.02 -17.32
C LEU A 257 -14.44 -5.11 -17.88
N GLY A 258 -15.24 -4.73 -18.88
CA GLY A 258 -16.13 -5.63 -19.60
C GLY A 258 -17.25 -6.21 -18.72
N LYS A 259 -17.27 -7.53 -18.56
CA LYS A 259 -18.26 -8.25 -17.73
C LYS A 259 -17.75 -8.58 -16.32
N ALA A 260 -16.49 -8.25 -16.00
CA ALA A 260 -15.90 -8.56 -14.71
C ALA A 260 -16.30 -7.50 -13.68
N VAL A 261 -17.11 -7.91 -12.70
CA VAL A 261 -17.53 -7.05 -11.58
C VAL A 261 -16.57 -7.25 -10.41
N ALA A 262 -16.01 -6.16 -9.90
CA ALA A 262 -15.19 -6.16 -8.69
C ALA A 262 -16.11 -6.02 -7.47
N ASN A 263 -16.53 -7.14 -6.90
CA ASN A 263 -17.50 -7.20 -5.82
C ASN A 263 -16.85 -7.43 -4.45
N LEU A 264 -16.82 -6.37 -3.64
CA LEU A 264 -16.26 -6.35 -2.29
C LEU A 264 -17.33 -6.41 -1.19
N SER A 265 -18.60 -6.65 -1.53
CA SER A 265 -19.75 -6.57 -0.59
C SER A 265 -19.62 -7.46 0.66
N ARG A 266 -18.89 -8.58 0.58
CA ARG A 266 -18.67 -9.53 1.69
C ARG A 266 -17.68 -9.05 2.74
N TRP A 267 -16.96 -7.97 2.47
CA TRP A 267 -15.97 -7.40 3.38
C TRP A 267 -16.60 -6.38 4.33
N GLU A 268 -17.62 -6.82 5.08
CA GLU A 268 -18.57 -5.95 5.81
C GLU A 268 -17.92 -4.98 6.80
N ALA A 269 -16.76 -5.35 7.37
CA ALA A 269 -16.03 -4.53 8.34
C ALA A 269 -15.03 -3.54 7.70
N VAL A 270 -14.79 -3.64 6.40
CA VAL A 270 -13.77 -2.83 5.72
C VAL A 270 -14.24 -1.38 5.61
N GLY A 271 -13.50 -0.50 6.29
CA GLY A 271 -13.70 0.95 6.26
C GLY A 271 -12.86 1.66 5.20
N LYS A 272 -11.72 1.07 4.81
CA LYS A 272 -10.77 1.67 3.86
C LYS A 272 -10.44 0.72 2.72
N VAL A 273 -10.53 1.21 1.48
CA VAL A 273 -10.07 0.49 0.29
C VAL A 273 -9.04 1.35 -0.45
N THR A 274 -7.87 0.76 -0.70
CA THR A 274 -6.81 1.37 -1.50
C THR A 274 -6.67 0.63 -2.82
N PHE A 275 -6.78 1.35 -3.93
CA PHE A 275 -6.46 0.89 -5.28
C PHE A 275 -5.12 1.51 -5.70
N ALA A 276 -4.11 0.69 -5.98
CA ALA A 276 -2.75 1.13 -6.21
C ALA A 276 -2.14 0.53 -7.48
N PHE A 277 -1.36 1.32 -8.24
CA PHE A 277 -0.58 0.85 -9.38
C PHE A 277 -1.41 0.10 -10.45
N LEU A 278 -2.61 0.59 -10.76
CA LEU A 278 -3.51 -0.05 -11.73
C LEU A 278 -3.37 0.61 -13.11
N GLU A 279 -3.54 -0.17 -14.18
CA GLU A 279 -3.63 0.40 -15.53
C GLU A 279 -5.00 1.03 -15.76
N GLU A 280 -6.06 0.32 -15.41
CA GLU A 280 -7.43 0.81 -15.58
C GLU A 280 -8.34 0.37 -14.41
N LEU A 281 -9.22 1.26 -13.96
CA LEU A 281 -10.19 0.99 -12.91
C LEU A 281 -11.55 1.60 -13.28
N ASP A 282 -12.61 0.80 -13.39
CA ASP A 282 -13.98 1.29 -13.59
C ASP A 282 -14.81 1.21 -12.30
N MET A 283 -15.04 2.36 -11.67
CA MET A 283 -15.82 2.46 -10.43
C MET A 283 -17.30 2.12 -10.61
N ASN A 284 -17.82 2.10 -11.84
CA ASN A 284 -19.21 1.67 -12.11
C ASN A 284 -19.36 0.15 -11.99
N GLN A 285 -18.27 -0.61 -12.13
CA GLN A 285 -18.24 -2.07 -11.98
C GLN A 285 -17.66 -2.51 -10.63
N VAL A 286 -17.42 -1.57 -9.70
CA VAL A 286 -16.94 -1.84 -8.36
C VAL A 286 -18.10 -1.75 -7.37
N ILE A 287 -18.40 -2.86 -6.70
CA ILE A 287 -19.32 -2.89 -5.56
C ILE A 287 -18.48 -2.79 -4.29
N LEU A 288 -18.53 -1.63 -3.64
CA LEU A 288 -17.77 -1.37 -2.42
C LEU A 288 -18.35 -2.09 -1.20
N PRO A 289 -17.52 -2.32 -0.16
CA PRO A 289 -18.01 -2.79 1.13
C PRO A 289 -19.03 -1.83 1.74
N PRO A 290 -20.03 -2.34 2.50
CA PRO A 290 -21.12 -1.51 3.04
C PRO A 290 -20.64 -0.44 4.04
N ARG A 291 -19.52 -0.65 4.72
CA ARG A 291 -18.95 0.29 5.69
C ARG A 291 -17.75 1.08 5.15
N CYS A 292 -17.52 1.04 3.84
CA CYS A 292 -16.40 1.74 3.24
C CYS A 292 -16.63 3.26 3.31
N VAL A 293 -15.80 3.93 4.13
CA VAL A 293 -15.82 5.38 4.33
C VAL A 293 -14.64 6.07 3.67
N TRP A 294 -13.57 5.33 3.34
CA TRP A 294 -12.34 5.89 2.78
C TRP A 294 -11.91 5.14 1.52
N LEU A 295 -11.83 5.87 0.42
CA LEU A 295 -11.22 5.43 -0.83
C LEU A 295 -9.90 6.14 -1.09
N ARG A 296 -8.88 5.36 -1.44
CA ARG A 296 -7.58 5.85 -1.87
C ARG A 296 -7.25 5.28 -3.24
N PHE A 297 -6.99 6.18 -4.19
CA PHE A 297 -6.51 5.87 -5.53
C PHE A 297 -5.07 6.35 -5.63
N TYR A 298 -4.15 5.46 -5.98
CA TYR A 298 -2.73 5.75 -6.01
C TYR A 298 -2.08 5.21 -7.28
N LYS A 299 -1.43 6.07 -8.07
CA LYS A 299 -0.72 5.70 -9.30
C LYS A 299 -1.58 4.89 -10.27
N ILE A 300 -2.75 5.41 -10.63
CA ILE A 300 -3.67 4.79 -11.58
C ILE A 300 -3.52 5.49 -12.94
N LYS A 301 -3.32 4.73 -14.03
CA LYS A 301 -3.21 5.33 -15.37
C LYS A 301 -4.57 5.83 -15.85
N LYS A 302 -5.62 5.00 -15.81
CA LYS A 302 -6.98 5.37 -16.22
C LYS A 302 -8.00 5.04 -15.13
N LEU A 303 -8.75 6.04 -14.68
CA LEU A 303 -9.80 5.89 -13.70
C LEU A 303 -11.14 6.27 -14.35
N LYS A 304 -11.99 5.28 -14.56
CA LYS A 304 -13.38 5.54 -14.95
C LYS A 304 -14.22 5.84 -13.71
N TRP A 305 -14.54 7.12 -13.54
CA TRP A 305 -15.32 7.60 -12.38
C TRP A 305 -16.78 7.15 -12.49
N TRP A 306 -17.54 7.28 -11.40
CA TRP A 306 -18.98 7.06 -11.45
C TRP A 306 -19.62 7.92 -12.53
N SER A 307 -20.40 7.29 -13.42
CA SER A 307 -20.99 7.95 -14.58
C SER A 307 -21.90 9.08 -14.15
N ALA A 308 -22.70 8.84 -13.09
CA ALA A 308 -23.61 9.80 -12.48
C ALA A 308 -24.51 10.48 -13.54
N GLU A 309 -25.00 9.72 -14.52
CA GLU A 309 -25.69 10.26 -15.70
C GLU A 309 -26.92 11.11 -15.34
N GLU A 310 -27.71 10.68 -14.36
CA GLU A 310 -28.85 11.44 -13.86
C GLU A 310 -28.44 12.77 -13.21
N LEU A 311 -27.34 12.76 -12.46
CA LEU A 311 -26.80 13.99 -11.86
C LEU A 311 -26.30 14.94 -12.94
N ARG A 312 -25.55 14.41 -13.92
CA ARG A 312 -24.97 15.22 -15.01
C ARG A 312 -26.01 15.84 -15.94
N SER A 313 -27.12 15.14 -16.21
CA SER A 313 -28.20 15.67 -17.06
C SER A 313 -28.96 16.83 -16.41
N ARG A 314 -28.96 16.91 -15.07
CA ARG A 314 -29.59 17.98 -14.29
C ARG A 314 -28.67 19.18 -14.08
N LEU A 315 -27.35 19.01 -14.20
CA LEU A 315 -26.40 20.09 -14.04
C LEU A 315 -26.35 20.98 -15.30
N PRO A 316 -26.33 22.32 -15.15
CA PRO A 316 -26.13 23.22 -16.28
C PRO A 316 -24.83 22.90 -17.04
N GLY A 317 -24.86 22.91 -18.37
CA GLY A 317 -23.67 22.64 -19.20
C GLY A 317 -22.49 23.59 -18.95
N SER A 318 -22.76 24.78 -18.39
CA SER A 318 -21.74 25.74 -17.93
C SER A 318 -20.93 25.24 -16.72
N CYS A 319 -21.47 24.32 -15.92
CA CYS A 319 -20.81 23.73 -14.75
C CYS A 319 -19.93 22.53 -15.11
N LEU A 320 -20.12 21.97 -16.32
CA LEU A 320 -19.35 20.84 -16.86
C LEU A 320 -18.13 21.30 -17.67
N ARG A 321 -18.01 22.61 -17.94
CA ARG A 321 -16.85 23.25 -18.56
C ARG A 321 -16.03 23.90 -17.45
N SER A 322 -15.02 23.19 -16.95
CA SER A 322 -14.17 23.69 -15.88
C SER A 322 -12.94 24.40 -16.46
N ASP A 323 -12.82 25.70 -16.21
CA ASP A 323 -11.58 26.46 -16.31
C ASP A 323 -11.01 26.63 -14.89
N THR A 324 -9.94 25.90 -14.54
CA THR A 324 -9.04 26.05 -13.36
C THR A 324 -9.63 26.08 -11.94
N LEU A 325 -9.04 25.28 -11.02
CA LEU A 325 -9.37 25.17 -9.59
C LEU A 325 -9.58 26.49 -8.83
N ASP A 326 -8.74 27.50 -9.09
CA ASP A 326 -8.78 28.77 -8.37
C ASP A 326 -10.01 29.62 -8.74
N GLN A 327 -10.59 29.42 -9.93
CA GLN A 327 -11.83 30.09 -10.34
C GLN A 327 -13.07 29.33 -9.85
N ILE A 328 -12.99 28.02 -9.62
CA ILE A 328 -14.11 27.15 -9.23
C ILE A 328 -14.59 27.40 -7.79
N LEU A 329 -13.68 27.72 -6.86
CA LEU A 329 -14.02 27.82 -5.43
C LEU A 329 -14.92 29.02 -5.09
N GLU A 330 -14.77 30.13 -5.82
CA GLU A 330 -15.66 31.29 -5.67
C GLU A 330 -16.71 31.41 -6.79
N ALA A 331 -16.40 30.98 -8.02
CA ALA A 331 -17.33 31.10 -9.14
C ALA A 331 -18.22 29.86 -9.32
N GLY A 332 -17.80 28.65 -8.98
CA GLY A 332 -18.57 27.41 -9.17
C GLY A 332 -19.85 27.37 -8.35
N ILE A 333 -19.77 27.63 -7.04
CA ILE A 333 -20.95 27.68 -6.16
C ILE A 333 -21.82 28.90 -6.47
N LYS A 334 -21.21 30.07 -6.70
CA LYS A 334 -21.96 31.28 -7.08
C LYS A 334 -22.61 31.13 -8.45
N ASN A 335 -22.05 30.38 -9.40
CA ASN A 335 -22.65 30.16 -10.72
C ASN A 335 -23.70 29.05 -10.71
N ILE A 336 -23.51 27.95 -9.97
CA ILE A 336 -24.54 26.90 -9.84
C ILE A 336 -25.78 27.47 -9.13
N ALA A 337 -25.60 28.20 -8.02
CA ALA A 337 -26.70 28.84 -7.29
C ALA A 337 -27.38 29.99 -8.08
N LYS A 338 -26.70 30.59 -9.06
CA LYS A 338 -27.29 31.59 -9.97
C LYS A 338 -28.14 30.99 -11.09
N HIS A 339 -27.85 29.75 -11.50
CA HIS A 339 -28.47 29.12 -12.66
C HIS A 339 -29.42 27.97 -12.30
N MET A 340 -29.51 27.59 -11.03
CA MET A 340 -30.31 26.45 -10.58
C MET A 340 -31.16 26.83 -9.36
N ASP A 341 -32.42 26.42 -9.38
CA ASP A 341 -33.30 26.58 -8.21
C ASP A 341 -32.75 25.78 -7.03
N SER A 342 -32.94 26.34 -5.83
CA SER A 342 -32.59 25.74 -4.55
C SER A 342 -33.12 24.30 -4.40
N SER A 343 -34.35 24.04 -4.86
CA SER A 343 -34.97 22.71 -4.81
C SER A 343 -34.23 21.68 -5.67
N GLU A 344 -33.85 22.04 -6.90
CA GLU A 344 -33.07 21.17 -7.78
C GLU A 344 -31.65 20.95 -7.23
N LEU A 345 -31.05 21.97 -6.59
CA LEU A 345 -29.74 21.81 -5.95
C LEU A 345 -29.75 20.78 -4.83
N TYR A 346 -30.79 20.77 -3.99
CA TYR A 346 -30.94 19.74 -2.96
C TYR A 346 -31.13 18.34 -3.56
N LYS A 347 -31.85 18.21 -4.68
CA LYS A 347 -31.98 16.92 -5.39
C LYS A 347 -30.64 16.44 -5.95
N CYS A 348 -29.86 17.32 -6.58
CA CYS A 348 -28.53 16.99 -7.08
C CYS A 348 -27.59 16.55 -5.94
N LYS A 349 -27.64 17.23 -4.79
CA LYS A 349 -26.88 16.85 -3.59
C LYS A 349 -27.30 15.48 -3.04
N ALA A 350 -28.61 15.20 -2.99
CA ALA A 350 -29.11 13.90 -2.57
C ALA A 350 -28.62 12.77 -3.50
N LEU A 351 -28.76 12.95 -4.82
CA LEU A 351 -28.25 11.99 -5.81
C LEU A 351 -26.74 11.74 -5.68
N LEU A 352 -25.96 12.79 -5.42
CA LEU A 352 -24.52 12.66 -5.20
C LEU A 352 -24.21 11.80 -3.97
N TRP A 353 -24.93 11.99 -2.88
CA TRP A 353 -24.79 11.17 -1.68
C TRP A 353 -25.27 9.74 -1.88
N ASP A 354 -26.29 9.51 -2.71
CA ASP A 354 -26.73 8.15 -3.06
C ASP A 354 -25.65 7.40 -3.86
N ILE A 355 -24.93 8.10 -4.75
CA ILE A 355 -23.80 7.53 -5.52
C ILE A 355 -22.62 7.21 -4.60
N LEU A 356 -22.22 8.16 -3.74
CA LEU A 356 -21.08 8.00 -2.83
C LEU A 356 -21.40 7.13 -1.60
N ARG A 357 -22.69 6.91 -1.31
CA ARG A 357 -23.20 6.20 -0.14
C ARG A 357 -22.61 6.74 1.17
N HIS A 358 -21.64 6.02 1.73
CA HIS A 358 -21.02 6.32 3.03
C HIS A 358 -19.57 6.82 2.89
N ILE A 359 -19.12 7.13 1.67
CA ILE A 359 -17.76 7.59 1.45
C ILE A 359 -17.62 9.02 2.00
N HIS A 360 -16.71 9.17 2.95
CA HIS A 360 -16.39 10.44 3.58
C HIS A 360 -15.00 10.94 3.21
N ARG A 361 -14.10 10.06 2.77
CA ARG A 361 -12.73 10.43 2.42
C ARG A 361 -12.32 9.87 1.06
N VAL A 362 -11.79 10.73 0.21
CA VAL A 362 -11.33 10.38 -1.15
C VAL A 362 -9.94 10.95 -1.36
N GLN A 363 -9.01 10.10 -1.79
CA GLN A 363 -7.65 10.51 -2.13
C GLN A 363 -7.32 10.11 -3.57
N LEU A 364 -6.93 11.08 -4.40
CA LEU A 364 -6.51 10.92 -5.78
C LEU A 364 -5.03 11.29 -5.90
N ILE A 365 -4.15 10.30 -5.86
CA ILE A 365 -2.69 10.49 -5.83
C ILE A 365 -2.10 9.91 -7.12
N ASP A 366 -1.41 10.74 -7.92
CA ASP A 366 -0.79 10.35 -9.19
C ASP A 366 -1.74 9.64 -10.16
N VAL A 367 -2.99 10.11 -10.26
CA VAL A 367 -3.96 9.57 -11.23
C VAL A 367 -3.81 10.32 -12.55
N ARG A 368 -3.50 9.61 -13.63
CA ARG A 368 -3.22 10.26 -14.93
C ARG A 368 -4.51 10.69 -15.61
N ASP A 369 -5.37 9.76 -15.99
CA ASP A 369 -6.61 10.06 -16.70
C ASP A 369 -7.83 9.73 -15.84
N ILE A 370 -8.77 10.67 -15.70
CA ILE A 370 -10.05 10.45 -15.01
C ILE A 370 -11.19 10.84 -15.92
N GLU A 371 -12.08 9.89 -16.19
CA GLU A 371 -13.26 10.11 -17.06
C GLU A 371 -14.48 9.32 -16.56
N PRO A 372 -15.68 9.91 -16.50
CA PRO A 372 -15.96 11.33 -16.65
C PRO A 372 -15.41 12.15 -15.47
N VAL A 373 -15.42 13.47 -15.60
CA VAL A 373 -14.92 14.43 -14.59
C VAL A 373 -15.54 14.16 -13.21
N PRO A 374 -14.74 13.96 -12.13
CA PRO A 374 -15.27 13.69 -10.80
C PRO A 374 -16.20 14.78 -10.28
N ILE A 375 -17.31 14.38 -9.67
CA ILE A 375 -18.24 15.25 -8.95
C ILE A 375 -18.20 14.81 -7.47
N LEU A 376 -17.91 15.73 -6.56
CA LEU A 376 -17.72 15.47 -5.13
C LEU A 376 -18.47 16.49 -4.26
N PRO A 377 -18.87 16.14 -3.02
CA PRO A 377 -19.52 17.08 -2.12
C PRO A 377 -18.55 18.16 -1.63
N MET A 378 -18.99 19.42 -1.66
CA MET A 378 -18.18 20.55 -1.19
C MET A 378 -17.83 20.45 0.30
N CYS A 379 -18.70 19.84 1.12
CA CYS A 379 -18.43 19.66 2.55
C CYS A 379 -17.24 18.72 2.81
N LEU A 380 -17.00 17.73 1.94
CA LEU A 380 -15.83 16.86 2.06
C LEU A 380 -14.54 17.59 1.66
N TYR A 381 -14.63 18.49 0.68
CA TYR A 381 -13.50 19.34 0.29
C TYR A 381 -13.13 20.33 1.41
N ASN A 382 -14.10 21.08 1.93
CA ASN A 382 -13.87 22.08 2.98
C ASN A 382 -13.29 21.49 4.28
N SER A 383 -13.56 20.21 4.55
CA SER A 383 -13.04 19.50 5.72
C SER A 383 -11.71 18.77 5.46
N GLY A 384 -11.10 18.95 4.28
CA GLY A 384 -9.83 18.32 3.91
C GLY A 384 -9.92 16.81 3.67
N GLN A 385 -11.12 16.27 3.53
CA GLN A 385 -11.36 14.83 3.30
C GLN A 385 -11.22 14.43 1.83
N VAL A 386 -11.21 15.40 0.91
CA VAL A 386 -10.82 15.21 -0.49
C VAL A 386 -9.37 15.69 -0.65
N GLN A 387 -8.49 14.83 -1.13
CA GLN A 387 -7.08 15.17 -1.37
C GLN A 387 -6.69 14.75 -2.79
N CYS A 388 -6.17 15.70 -3.56
CA CYS A 388 -5.68 15.48 -4.91
C CYS A 388 -4.21 15.90 -4.98
N SER A 389 -3.31 15.00 -5.40
CA SER A 389 -1.88 15.31 -5.55
C SER A 389 -1.30 14.59 -6.77
N GLY A 390 -0.54 15.28 -7.62
CA GLY A 390 0.09 14.68 -8.81
C GLY A 390 -0.90 14.17 -9.88
N THR A 391 -2.18 14.52 -9.78
CA THR A 391 -3.25 14.07 -10.67
C THR A 391 -3.43 15.08 -11.82
N SER A 392 -3.38 14.63 -13.08
CA SER A 392 -3.22 15.53 -14.25
C SER A 392 -4.43 16.42 -14.55
N LYS A 393 -5.63 15.99 -14.13
CA LYS A 393 -6.91 16.71 -14.28
C LYS A 393 -7.56 17.03 -12.93
N ALA A 394 -6.75 17.21 -11.87
CA ALA A 394 -7.26 17.53 -10.53
C ALA A 394 -8.05 18.84 -10.52
N ASP A 395 -7.72 19.75 -11.44
CA ASP A 395 -8.33 21.06 -11.61
C ASP A 395 -9.72 21.05 -12.22
N GLN A 396 -10.17 19.90 -12.69
CA GLN A 396 -11.47 19.73 -13.33
C GLN A 396 -12.52 19.16 -12.37
N VAL A 397 -12.14 18.77 -11.15
CA VAL A 397 -13.07 18.19 -10.17
C VAL A 397 -14.17 19.20 -9.80
N ILE A 398 -15.42 18.79 -9.95
CA ILE A 398 -16.60 19.61 -9.66
C ILE A 398 -17.03 19.38 -8.22
N PHE A 399 -17.26 20.45 -7.46
CA PHE A 399 -17.76 20.39 -6.09
C PHE A 399 -19.21 20.91 -5.98
N LEU A 400 -20.09 20.13 -5.34
CA LEU A 400 -21.52 20.46 -5.13
C LEU A 400 -21.89 20.69 -3.66
#